data_AF-A0A9D8E9G7-F1
#
_entry.id   AF-A0A9D8E9G7-F1
#
_cell.length_a   1.000
_cell.length_b   1.000
_cell.length_c   1.000
_cell.angle_alpha   90.00
_cell.angle_beta   90.00
_cell.angle_gamma   90.00
#
_symmetry.space_group_name_H-M   'P 1'
#
loop_
_entity.id
_entity.type
_entity.pdbx_description
1 polymer ?
#
loop_
_entity_poly.entity_id
_entity_poly.type
_entity_poly.pdbx_seq_one_letter_code
_entity_poly.pdbx_strand_id
1 'polypeptide(L)'
;MGFYRRNRSLSLIVLGTGLMAASVCWEYARVRPDYRYLVEPWSIRGYQTTQGWVILATALALLALALPLGLRWFKGRWLESALVAAGVTAFATMVPVVAKAPEHAPGGVVIWGLAALLGLAALALVRRALPTERLGWWRRPILLGVFAAVTALGGMLVYALLFGDRDIPLWILVLILMTTVSVLVIARTPHELAPYRLLLAGIVLAWIVALVSAGAVRSTLLRLQVENMGISTQYRDVQITSGVLIAWVGGFLAVAGSVALWARRRDELEEHTRAGRQMAVAEISAAEMEAAV
;
A
#
# COMPACT_ATOMS: atom_id res chain seq x y z
N MET A 1 -18.53 -8.58 -27.08
CA MET A 1 -17.33 -9.10 -26.36
C MET A 1 -16.63 -8.09 -25.43
N GLY A 2 -17.20 -6.90 -25.11
CA GLY A 2 -16.52 -5.88 -24.29
C GLY A 2 -16.56 -6.05 -22.77
N PHE A 3 -17.49 -6.86 -22.24
CA PHE A 3 -17.68 -7.03 -20.78
C PHE A 3 -16.55 -7.83 -20.11
N TYR A 4 -16.05 -8.87 -20.80
CA TYR A 4 -15.00 -9.77 -20.29
C TYR A 4 -13.59 -9.15 -20.26
N ARG A 5 -13.30 -8.09 -21.01
CA ARG A 5 -12.05 -7.31 -20.84
C ARG A 5 -12.19 -6.26 -19.75
N ARG A 6 -13.40 -5.79 -19.45
CA ARG A 6 -13.64 -4.65 -18.57
C ARG A 6 -13.34 -4.96 -17.09
N ASN A 7 -13.52 -6.21 -16.65
CA ASN A 7 -13.45 -6.58 -15.23
C ASN A 7 -12.28 -7.49 -14.83
N ARG A 8 -11.37 -7.90 -15.74
CA ARG A 8 -10.30 -8.86 -15.41
C ARG A 8 -9.37 -8.37 -14.30
N SER A 9 -9.00 -7.09 -14.32
CA SER A 9 -8.13 -6.51 -13.29
C SER A 9 -8.81 -6.48 -11.92
N LEU A 10 -10.09 -6.10 -11.85
CA LEU A 10 -10.87 -6.14 -10.61
C LEU A 10 -11.10 -7.58 -10.15
N SER A 11 -11.39 -8.53 -11.05
CA SER A 11 -11.50 -9.95 -10.72
C SER A 11 -10.21 -10.50 -10.11
N LEU A 12 -9.04 -10.11 -10.62
CA LEU A 12 -7.74 -10.50 -10.05
C LEU A 12 -7.53 -9.90 -8.65
N ILE A 13 -7.92 -8.65 -8.43
CA ILE A 13 -7.84 -8.04 -7.09
C ILE A 13 -8.78 -8.74 -6.12
N VAL A 14 -10.05 -8.92 -6.49
CA VAL A 14 -11.07 -9.57 -5.65
C VAL A 14 -10.66 -11.01 -5.33
N LEU A 15 -10.20 -11.76 -6.33
CA LEU A 15 -9.74 -13.14 -6.14
C LEU A 15 -8.46 -13.16 -5.29
N GLY A 16 -7.54 -12.22 -5.51
CA GLY A 16 -6.31 -12.10 -4.74
C GLY A 16 -6.55 -11.79 -3.26
N THR A 17 -7.31 -10.74 -2.96
CA THR A 17 -7.72 -10.40 -1.59
C THR A 17 -8.61 -11.48 -0.99
N GLY A 18 -9.48 -12.11 -1.79
CA GLY A 18 -10.32 -13.23 -1.37
C GLY A 18 -9.50 -14.45 -0.94
N LEU A 19 -8.45 -14.81 -1.70
CA LEU A 19 -7.52 -15.86 -1.31
C LEU A 19 -6.73 -15.50 -0.05
N MET A 20 -6.30 -14.24 0.10
CA MET A 20 -5.67 -13.79 1.35
C MET A 20 -6.60 -13.93 2.55
N ALA A 21 -7.87 -13.54 2.42
CA ALA A 21 -8.87 -13.71 3.49
C ALA A 21 -9.16 -15.20 3.75
N ALA A 22 -9.40 -15.98 2.70
CA ALA A 22 -9.66 -17.42 2.78
C ALA A 22 -8.48 -18.19 3.39
N SER A 23 -7.25 -17.70 3.24
CA SER A 23 -6.08 -18.30 3.88
C SER A 23 -6.17 -18.34 5.40
N VAL A 24 -6.97 -17.46 6.01
CA VAL A 24 -7.20 -17.39 7.46
C VAL A 24 -8.35 -18.31 7.87
N CYS A 25 -9.37 -18.44 7.02
CA CYS A 25 -10.60 -19.17 7.31
C CYS A 25 -10.55 -20.67 6.95
N TRP A 26 -9.42 -21.20 6.46
CA TRP A 26 -9.35 -22.56 5.92
C TRP A 26 -8.82 -23.60 6.92
N GLU A 27 -9.55 -24.68 7.16
CA GLU A 27 -9.12 -25.73 8.10
C GLU A 27 -8.48 -26.93 7.39
N TYR A 28 -7.41 -27.52 7.96
CA TYR A 28 -6.83 -28.78 7.50
C TYR A 28 -7.09 -29.92 8.49
N ALA A 29 -7.63 -31.03 7.98
CA ALA A 29 -7.70 -32.31 8.70
C ALA A 29 -6.50 -33.19 8.28
N ARG A 30 -5.57 -33.50 9.19
CA ARG A 30 -4.44 -34.40 8.88
C ARG A 30 -4.89 -35.87 8.91
N VAL A 31 -4.37 -36.65 7.95
CA VAL A 31 -4.82 -38.02 7.61
C VAL A 31 -4.30 -39.11 8.58
N ARG A 32 -3.38 -38.81 9.51
CA ARG A 32 -2.98 -39.79 10.52
C ARG A 32 -4.08 -39.91 11.61
N PRO A 33 -4.66 -41.09 11.84
CA PRO A 33 -5.76 -41.29 12.79
C PRO A 33 -5.40 -40.91 14.24
N ASP A 34 -4.12 -40.97 14.61
CA ASP A 34 -3.64 -40.61 15.96
C ASP A 34 -3.53 -39.09 16.20
N TYR A 35 -3.64 -38.28 15.13
CA TYR A 35 -3.50 -36.81 15.18
C TYR A 35 -4.62 -36.12 14.38
N ARG A 36 -5.89 -36.53 14.58
CA ARG A 36 -7.07 -35.82 14.08
C ARG A 36 -7.20 -34.45 14.76
N TYR A 37 -6.32 -33.52 14.42
CA TYR A 37 -6.42 -32.13 14.77
C TYR A 37 -6.86 -31.36 13.55
N LEU A 38 -7.88 -30.55 13.75
CA LEU A 38 -8.36 -29.54 12.84
C LEU A 38 -7.40 -28.36 13.05
N VAL A 39 -6.46 -28.21 12.11
CA VAL A 39 -5.39 -27.21 12.18
C VAL A 39 -5.74 -26.08 11.24
N GLU A 40 -6.03 -24.90 11.79
CA GLU A 40 -6.13 -23.69 10.99
C GLU A 40 -4.73 -23.21 10.59
N PRO A 41 -4.56 -22.48 9.49
CA PRO A 41 -3.25 -22.18 8.92
C PRO A 41 -2.54 -21.09 9.73
N TRP A 42 -3.32 -20.36 10.54
CA TRP A 42 -2.94 -19.25 11.40
C TRP A 42 -3.35 -19.48 12.87
N SER A 43 -3.71 -20.70 13.27
CA SER A 43 -4.02 -21.01 14.66
C SER A 43 -3.69 -22.45 15.01
N ILE A 44 -3.50 -22.70 16.30
CA ILE A 44 -3.45 -24.06 16.87
C ILE A 44 -4.55 -24.09 17.93
N ARG A 45 -5.26 -25.21 18.07
CA ARG A 45 -6.39 -25.42 19.00
C ARG A 45 -6.27 -24.58 20.30
N GLY A 46 -7.13 -23.57 20.45
CA GLY A 46 -7.17 -22.68 21.63
C GLY A 46 -6.27 -21.43 21.57
N TYR A 47 -5.41 -21.27 20.56
CA TYR A 47 -4.47 -20.17 20.40
C TYR A 47 -4.56 -19.56 18.99
N GLN A 48 -5.20 -18.39 18.89
CA GLN A 48 -5.23 -17.59 17.66
C GLN A 48 -3.98 -16.72 17.54
N THR A 49 -3.41 -16.66 16.33
CA THR A 49 -2.28 -15.76 16.05
C THR A 49 -2.80 -14.38 15.65
N THR A 50 -2.20 -13.32 16.21
CA THR A 50 -2.54 -11.92 15.86
C THR A 50 -2.25 -11.62 14.39
N GLN A 51 -1.27 -12.31 13.80
CA GLN A 51 -0.87 -12.18 12.40
C GLN A 51 -1.99 -12.61 11.43
N GLY A 52 -2.75 -13.67 11.74
CA GLY A 52 -3.87 -14.11 10.90
C GLY A 52 -4.97 -13.05 10.82
N TRP A 53 -5.35 -12.45 11.96
CA TRP A 53 -6.33 -11.36 12.02
C TRP A 53 -5.87 -10.11 11.27
N VAL A 54 -4.57 -9.78 11.37
CA VAL A 54 -3.98 -8.70 10.59
C VAL A 54 -4.18 -8.95 9.10
N ILE A 55 -3.86 -10.13 8.59
CA ILE A 55 -3.99 -10.47 7.16
C ILE A 55 -5.46 -10.44 6.71
N LEU A 56 -6.38 -10.98 7.52
CA LEU A 56 -7.80 -10.95 7.22
C LEU A 56 -8.33 -9.51 7.13
N ALA A 57 -8.04 -8.68 8.14
CA ALA A 57 -8.43 -7.28 8.15
C ALA A 57 -7.82 -6.52 6.95
N THR A 58 -6.58 -6.84 6.59
CA THR A 58 -5.89 -6.29 5.42
C THR A 58 -6.62 -6.61 4.12
N ALA A 59 -6.93 -7.89 3.92
CA ALA A 59 -7.60 -8.36 2.72
C ALA A 59 -8.97 -7.69 2.53
N LEU A 60 -9.75 -7.58 3.62
CA LEU A 60 -11.06 -6.93 3.61
C LEU A 60 -10.96 -5.41 3.36
N ALA A 61 -10.02 -4.73 4.00
CA ALA A 61 -9.81 -3.29 3.81
C ALA A 61 -9.40 -2.97 2.35
N LEU A 62 -8.49 -3.76 1.79
CA LEU A 62 -8.07 -3.60 0.40
C LEU A 62 -9.20 -3.91 -0.58
N LEU A 63 -10.02 -4.92 -0.31
CA LEU A 63 -11.20 -5.23 -1.11
C LEU A 63 -12.20 -4.07 -1.08
N ALA A 64 -12.48 -3.51 0.09
CA ALA A 64 -13.37 -2.35 0.26
C ALA A 64 -12.86 -1.11 -0.49
N LEU A 65 -11.55 -0.92 -0.61
CA LEU A 65 -10.96 0.17 -1.40
C LEU A 65 -10.91 -0.12 -2.91
N ALA A 66 -10.64 -1.38 -3.28
CA ALA A 66 -10.50 -1.80 -4.67
C ALA A 66 -11.84 -1.81 -5.42
N LEU A 67 -12.94 -2.18 -4.75
CA LEU A 67 -14.27 -2.29 -5.37
C LEU A 67 -14.75 -0.93 -5.93
N PRO A 68 -14.80 0.18 -5.17
CA PRO A 68 -15.20 1.48 -5.70
C PRO A 68 -14.29 1.98 -6.82
N LEU A 69 -12.97 1.71 -6.72
CA LEU A 69 -12.00 2.12 -7.72
C LEU A 69 -12.18 1.36 -9.03
N GLY A 70 -12.34 0.04 -8.99
CA GLY A 70 -12.52 -0.74 -10.20
C GLY A 70 -13.91 -0.63 -10.81
N LEU A 71 -14.94 -0.34 -10.01
CA LEU A 71 -16.30 -0.01 -10.49
C LEU A 71 -16.42 1.44 -10.99
N ARG A 72 -15.35 2.24 -10.94
CA ARG A 72 -15.31 3.64 -11.37
C ARG A 72 -16.29 4.54 -10.60
N TRP A 73 -16.57 4.22 -9.35
CA TRP A 73 -17.29 5.13 -8.46
C TRP A 73 -16.44 6.37 -8.15
N PHE A 74 -15.12 6.18 -8.14
CA PHE A 74 -14.15 7.26 -8.01
C PHE A 74 -13.64 7.71 -9.40
N LYS A 75 -13.89 8.97 -9.74
CA LYS A 75 -13.48 9.65 -10.99
C LYS A 75 -12.06 10.24 -10.95
N GLY A 76 -11.25 9.94 -9.94
CA GLY A 76 -9.90 10.47 -9.78
C GLY A 76 -9.85 11.90 -9.21
N ARG A 77 -10.88 12.32 -8.45
CA ARG A 77 -10.92 13.65 -7.80
C ARG A 77 -10.04 13.68 -6.55
N TRP A 78 -9.74 14.90 -6.07
CA TRP A 78 -8.90 15.08 -4.88
C TRP A 78 -9.50 14.47 -3.62
N LEU A 79 -10.81 14.62 -3.43
CA LEU A 79 -11.54 14.02 -2.30
C LEU A 79 -11.42 12.49 -2.29
N GLU A 80 -11.52 11.85 -3.45
CA GLU A 80 -11.44 10.40 -3.58
C GLU A 80 -10.01 9.91 -3.33
N SER A 81 -9.01 10.67 -3.81
CA SER A 81 -7.60 10.42 -3.50
C SER A 81 -7.32 10.55 -2.00
N ALA A 82 -7.95 11.53 -1.35
CA ALA A 82 -7.86 11.73 0.10
C ALA A 82 -8.53 10.59 0.88
N LEU A 83 -9.70 10.11 0.43
CA LEU A 83 -10.38 8.96 1.03
C LEU A 83 -9.55 7.68 0.95
N VAL A 84 -8.98 7.39 -0.23
CA VAL A 84 -8.10 6.22 -0.39
C VAL A 84 -6.83 6.37 0.44
N ALA A 85 -6.24 7.57 0.50
CA ALA A 85 -5.08 7.83 1.35
C ALA A 85 -5.39 7.66 2.83
N ALA A 86 -6.54 8.17 3.30
CA ALA A 86 -7.00 8.00 4.66
C ALA A 86 -7.22 6.52 4.97
N GLY A 87 -7.87 5.77 4.06
CA GLY A 87 -8.08 4.33 4.19
C GLY A 87 -6.78 3.54 4.29
N VAL A 88 -5.84 3.76 3.36
CA VAL A 88 -4.53 3.07 3.35
C VAL A 88 -3.70 3.44 4.58
N THR A 89 -3.72 4.71 4.98
CA THR A 89 -2.98 5.19 6.16
C THR A 89 -3.57 4.61 7.44
N ALA A 90 -4.88 4.72 7.65
CA ALA A 90 -5.56 4.18 8.82
C ALA A 90 -5.38 2.67 8.92
N PHE A 91 -5.45 1.97 7.79
CA PHE A 91 -5.19 0.54 7.76
C PHE A 91 -3.75 0.22 8.19
N ALA A 92 -2.76 0.87 7.56
CA ALA A 92 -1.35 0.62 7.85
C ALA A 92 -0.96 0.93 9.31
N THR A 93 -1.66 1.86 9.96
CA THR A 93 -1.41 2.22 11.37
C THR A 93 -2.12 1.31 12.35
N MET A 94 -3.33 0.85 12.01
CA MET A 94 -4.07 -0.08 12.85
C MET A 94 -3.38 -1.45 12.93
N VAL A 95 -2.65 -1.87 11.89
CA VAL A 95 -1.91 -3.14 11.89
C VAL A 95 -0.90 -3.23 13.05
N PRO A 96 0.07 -2.30 13.22
CA PRO A 96 0.97 -2.31 14.37
C PRO A 96 0.26 -2.20 15.72
N VAL A 97 -0.86 -1.46 15.80
CA VAL A 97 -1.66 -1.33 17.04
C VAL A 97 -2.26 -2.67 17.44
N VAL A 98 -2.95 -3.33 16.51
CA VAL A 98 -3.58 -4.65 16.73
C VAL A 98 -2.53 -5.73 16.99
N ALA A 99 -1.38 -5.65 16.32
CA ALA A 99 -0.27 -6.55 16.54
C ALA A 99 0.49 -6.31 17.86
N LYS A 100 0.13 -5.27 18.64
CA LYS A 100 0.84 -4.83 19.85
C LYS A 100 2.35 -4.68 19.59
N ALA A 101 2.68 -3.99 18.50
CA ALA A 101 4.06 -3.82 18.10
C ALA A 101 4.87 -3.15 19.22
N PRO A 102 6.10 -3.61 19.49
CA PRO A 102 6.93 -3.07 20.55
C PRO A 102 7.25 -1.58 20.34
N GLU A 103 7.51 -0.90 21.45
CA GLU A 103 8.05 0.47 21.44
C GLU A 103 9.52 0.43 21.03
N HIS A 104 9.93 1.43 20.26
CA HIS A 104 11.29 1.56 19.74
C HIS A 104 11.77 2.98 19.98
N ALA A 105 12.98 3.14 20.48
CA ALA A 105 13.75 4.38 20.35
C ALA A 105 14.17 4.52 18.87
N PRO A 106 13.60 5.45 18.10
CA PRO A 106 13.96 5.59 16.69
C PRO A 106 15.40 6.12 16.61
N GLY A 107 16.34 5.27 16.17
CA GLY A 107 17.72 5.70 15.96
C GLY A 107 17.82 6.83 14.93
N GLY A 108 18.93 7.59 14.97
CA GLY A 108 19.11 8.79 14.12
C GLY A 108 18.87 8.55 12.63
N VAL A 109 19.17 7.35 12.11
CA VAL A 109 18.91 6.99 10.70
C VAL A 109 17.41 7.02 10.36
N VAL A 110 16.55 6.56 11.27
CA VAL A 110 15.09 6.55 11.06
C VAL A 110 14.55 7.98 11.06
N ILE A 111 15.01 8.80 12.00
CA ILE A 111 14.65 10.22 12.13
C ILE A 111 15.00 10.98 10.85
N TRP A 112 16.25 10.86 10.38
CA TRP A 112 16.71 11.52 9.16
C TRP A 112 16.07 10.94 7.89
N GLY A 113 15.73 9.64 7.88
CA GLY A 113 14.95 9.02 6.81
C GLY A 113 13.55 9.62 6.69
N LEU A 114 12.84 9.77 7.81
CA LEU A 114 11.52 10.43 7.85
C LEU A 114 11.62 11.91 7.46
N ALA A 115 12.67 12.60 7.90
CA ALA A 115 12.94 13.99 7.49
C ALA A 115 13.18 14.12 5.98
N ALA A 116 13.95 13.22 5.38
CA ALA A 116 14.18 13.20 3.95
C ALA A 116 12.89 12.93 3.17
N LEU A 117 12.04 12.03 3.66
CA LEU A 117 10.72 11.78 3.05
C LEU A 117 9.81 13.01 3.14
N LEU A 118 9.82 13.71 4.27
CA LEU A 118 9.11 14.99 4.42
C LEU A 118 9.64 16.03 3.43
N GLY A 119 10.96 16.13 3.29
CA GLY A 119 11.62 16.97 2.28
C GLY A 119 11.18 16.63 0.86
N LEU A 120 11.10 15.34 0.51
CA LEU A 120 10.62 14.89 -0.81
C LEU A 120 9.14 15.20 -1.02
N ALA A 121 8.30 15.10 0.01
CA ALA A 121 6.90 15.47 -0.06
C ALA A 121 6.73 16.99 -0.29
N ALA A 122 7.46 17.82 0.46
CA ALA A 122 7.50 19.26 0.27
C ALA A 122 8.03 19.63 -1.12
N LEU A 123 9.08 18.97 -1.59
CA LEU A 123 9.63 19.15 -2.93
C LEU A 123 8.57 18.86 -4.01
N ALA A 124 7.81 17.77 -3.86
CA ALA A 124 6.76 17.41 -4.80
C ALA A 124 5.64 18.46 -4.86
N LEU A 125 5.26 19.02 -3.70
CA LEU A 125 4.28 20.10 -3.60
C LEU A 125 4.81 21.42 -4.20
N VAL A 126 6.02 21.83 -3.85
CA VAL A 126 6.64 23.07 -4.31
C VAL A 126 6.96 23.02 -5.80
N ARG A 127 7.42 21.87 -6.32
CA ARG A 127 7.61 21.66 -7.76
C ARG A 127 6.32 21.86 -8.57
N ARG A 128 5.17 21.56 -7.96
CA ARG A 128 3.85 21.75 -8.56
C ARG A 128 3.38 23.20 -8.50
N ALA A 129 3.70 23.93 -7.43
CA ALA A 129 3.36 25.34 -7.30
C ALA A 129 4.23 26.27 -8.17
N LEU A 130 5.47 25.86 -8.49
CA LEU A 130 6.41 26.67 -9.26
C LEU A 130 6.15 26.58 -10.78
N PRO A 131 5.80 27.70 -11.45
CA PRO A 131 5.62 27.75 -12.90
C PRO A 131 6.94 27.47 -13.61
N THR A 132 6.88 26.62 -14.64
CA THR A 132 8.05 26.13 -15.38
C THR A 132 8.66 27.22 -16.26
N GLU A 133 7.82 28.10 -16.80
CA GLU A 133 8.17 29.11 -17.79
C GLU A 133 8.92 30.32 -17.20
N ARG A 134 8.68 30.67 -15.93
CA ARG A 134 9.30 31.85 -15.30
C ARG A 134 10.69 31.62 -14.71
N LEU A 135 11.03 30.39 -14.32
CA LEU A 135 12.23 30.14 -13.51
C LEU A 135 13.39 29.44 -14.26
N GLY A 136 13.16 28.92 -15.46
CA GLY A 136 14.21 28.32 -16.31
C GLY A 136 15.20 27.44 -15.53
N TRP A 137 16.48 27.79 -15.59
CA TRP A 137 17.59 27.09 -14.93
C TRP A 137 17.64 27.24 -13.39
N TRP A 138 17.15 28.36 -12.82
CA TRP A 138 17.11 28.61 -11.36
C TRP A 138 16.14 27.73 -10.59
N ARG A 139 15.21 27.08 -11.29
CA ARG A 139 14.24 26.16 -10.68
C ARG A 139 14.92 24.99 -9.95
N ARG A 140 15.99 24.43 -10.51
CA ARG A 140 16.70 23.27 -9.94
C ARG A 140 17.38 23.59 -8.60
N PRO A 141 18.19 24.66 -8.48
CA PRO A 141 18.79 25.02 -7.19
C PRO A 141 17.76 25.43 -6.14
N ILE A 142 16.66 26.10 -6.51
CA ILE A 142 15.58 26.43 -5.57
C ILE A 142 14.91 25.17 -5.02
N LEU A 143 14.62 24.20 -5.89
CA LEU A 143 14.05 22.92 -5.48
C LEU A 143 15.00 22.14 -4.57
N LEU A 144 16.30 22.12 -4.88
CA LEU A 144 17.32 21.51 -4.01
C LEU A 144 17.43 22.24 -2.66
N GLY A 145 17.37 23.57 -2.66
CA GLY A 145 17.38 24.38 -1.44
C GLY A 145 16.15 24.12 -0.56
N VAL A 146 14.96 24.04 -1.15
CA VAL A 146 13.72 23.67 -0.44
C VAL A 146 13.82 22.26 0.13
N PHE A 147 14.32 21.30 -0.63
CA PHE A 147 14.52 19.93 -0.14
C PHE A 147 15.48 19.89 1.06
N ALA A 148 16.65 20.54 0.93
CA ALA A 148 17.66 20.57 1.98
C ALA A 148 17.14 21.29 3.23
N ALA A 149 16.47 22.44 3.07
CA ALA A 149 15.93 23.22 4.18
C ALA A 149 14.83 22.45 4.93
N VAL A 150 13.86 21.85 4.21
CA VAL A 150 12.79 21.07 4.85
C VAL A 150 13.33 19.80 5.51
N THR A 151 14.31 19.15 4.90
CA THR A 151 14.94 17.97 5.50
C THR A 151 15.72 18.33 6.77
N ALA A 152 16.48 19.42 6.74
CA ALA A 152 17.24 19.88 7.90
C ALA A 152 16.31 20.34 9.04
N LEU A 153 15.30 21.18 8.74
CA LEU A 153 14.32 21.64 9.72
C LEU A 153 13.45 20.50 10.25
N GLY A 154 13.00 19.59 9.37
CA GLY A 154 12.24 18.41 9.76
C GLY A 154 13.03 17.46 10.65
N GLY A 155 14.31 17.22 10.33
CA GLY A 155 15.20 16.38 11.13
C GLY A 155 15.51 17.00 12.49
N MET A 156 15.97 18.26 12.51
CA MET A 156 16.47 18.91 13.72
C MET A 156 15.38 19.48 14.63
N LEU A 157 14.32 20.07 14.06
CA LEU A 157 13.33 20.81 14.85
C LEU A 157 12.01 20.07 15.03
N VAL A 158 11.65 19.19 14.09
CA VAL A 158 10.41 18.40 14.22
C VAL A 158 10.75 17.07 14.84
N TYR A 159 11.43 16.18 14.12
CA TYR A 159 11.58 14.80 14.54
C TYR A 159 12.60 14.60 15.67
N ALA A 160 13.71 15.35 15.73
CA ALA A 160 14.62 15.23 16.88
C ALA A 160 13.98 15.70 18.20
N LEU A 161 13.15 16.75 18.17
CA LEU A 161 12.40 17.23 19.34
C LEU A 161 11.23 16.29 19.68
N LEU A 162 10.53 15.77 18.66
CA LEU A 162 9.42 14.84 18.86
C LEU A 162 9.91 13.49 19.41
N PHE A 163 11.05 13.02 18.90
CA PHE A 163 11.49 11.65 19.09
C PHE A 163 12.63 11.45 20.08
N GLY A 164 13.58 12.40 20.17
CA GLY A 164 14.65 12.40 21.18
C GLY A 164 15.18 11.03 21.60
N ASP A 165 15.40 10.84 22.91
CA ASP A 165 15.68 9.54 23.53
C ASP A 165 14.39 8.85 24.04
N ARG A 166 13.23 9.14 23.43
CA ARG A 166 11.95 8.59 23.88
C ARG A 166 11.64 7.29 23.15
N ASP A 167 11.21 6.29 23.91
CA ASP A 167 10.59 5.11 23.34
C ASP A 167 9.24 5.49 22.73
N ILE A 168 9.08 5.18 21.45
CA ILE A 168 7.91 5.55 20.67
C ILE A 168 7.25 4.30 20.14
N PRO A 169 5.93 4.19 20.25
CA PRO A 169 5.25 3.04 19.72
C PRO A 169 5.35 3.06 18.18
N LEU A 170 5.68 1.90 17.61
CA LEU A 170 5.93 1.73 16.17
C LEU A 170 4.80 2.28 15.28
N TRP A 171 3.55 2.22 15.74
CA TRP A 171 2.41 2.72 14.99
C TRP A 171 2.49 4.22 14.69
N ILE A 172 3.12 5.04 15.56
CA ILE A 172 3.31 6.47 15.32
C ILE A 172 4.29 6.68 14.16
N LEU A 173 5.38 5.92 14.12
CA LEU A 173 6.37 5.98 13.04
C LEU A 173 5.74 5.55 11.70
N VAL A 174 4.94 4.48 11.72
CA VAL A 174 4.21 4.00 10.55
C VAL A 174 3.16 5.03 10.09
N LEU A 175 2.47 5.72 11.01
CA LEU A 175 1.52 6.78 10.69
C LEU A 175 2.19 7.93 9.95
N ILE A 176 3.32 8.41 10.47
CA ILE A 176 4.08 9.51 9.87
C ILE A 176 4.62 9.10 8.50
N LEU A 177 5.16 7.88 8.39
CA LEU A 177 5.61 7.34 7.11
C LEU A 177 4.47 7.32 6.08
N MET A 178 3.31 6.76 6.45
CA MET A 178 2.19 6.55 5.54
C MET A 178 1.49 7.83 5.12
N THR A 179 1.35 8.78 6.04
CA THR A 179 0.84 10.12 5.71
C THR A 179 1.77 10.81 4.71
N THR A 180 3.08 10.75 4.93
CA THR A 180 4.09 11.37 4.05
C THR A 180 4.09 10.72 2.65
N VAL A 181 4.04 9.38 2.58
CA VAL A 181 3.94 8.64 1.31
C VAL A 181 2.63 8.98 0.59
N SER A 182 1.52 9.06 1.32
CA SER A 182 0.22 9.43 0.73
C SER A 182 0.25 10.83 0.11
N VAL A 183 0.81 11.82 0.83
CA VAL A 183 1.00 13.18 0.31
C VAL A 183 1.87 13.14 -0.95
N LEU A 184 2.97 12.40 -0.95
CA LEU A 184 3.86 12.29 -2.11
C LEU A 184 3.13 11.73 -3.35
N VAL A 185 2.30 10.69 -3.17
CA VAL A 185 1.55 10.06 -4.27
C VAL A 185 0.45 10.99 -4.80
N ILE A 186 -0.26 11.69 -3.91
CA ILE A 186 -1.31 12.66 -4.28
C ILE A 186 -0.73 13.89 -4.99
N ALA A 187 0.44 14.35 -4.54
CA ALA A 187 1.12 15.53 -5.07
C ALA A 187 1.64 15.31 -6.50
N ARG A 188 2.01 14.06 -6.86
CA ARG A 188 2.50 13.71 -8.20
C ARG A 188 1.38 13.76 -9.24
N THR A 189 1.61 14.46 -10.34
CA THR A 189 0.77 14.38 -11.54
C THR A 189 0.95 13.03 -12.25
N PRO A 190 -0.08 12.53 -12.97
CA PRO A 190 -1.45 13.05 -13.06
C PRO A 190 -2.30 12.68 -11.82
N HIS A 191 -3.17 13.60 -11.40
CA HIS A 191 -3.94 13.45 -10.16
C HIS A 191 -4.99 12.34 -10.22
N GLU A 192 -5.57 12.11 -11.40
CA GLU A 192 -6.55 11.04 -11.62
C GLU A 192 -5.96 9.63 -11.43
N LEU A 193 -4.63 9.49 -11.47
CA LEU A 193 -3.93 8.24 -11.15
C LEU A 193 -3.51 8.11 -9.68
N ALA A 194 -3.68 9.15 -8.86
CA ALA A 194 -3.35 9.10 -7.43
C ALA A 194 -4.07 7.98 -6.68
N PRO A 195 -5.40 7.79 -6.78
CA PRO A 195 -6.06 6.77 -5.96
C PRO A 195 -5.67 5.34 -6.38
N TYR A 196 -5.38 5.12 -7.66
CA TYR A 196 -4.88 3.84 -8.17
C TYR A 196 -3.46 3.53 -7.69
N ARG A 197 -2.58 4.55 -7.62
CA ARG A 197 -1.22 4.39 -7.06
C ARG A 197 -1.25 4.12 -5.57
N LEU A 198 -2.15 4.78 -4.83
CA LEU A 198 -2.36 4.54 -3.41
C LEU A 198 -2.89 3.12 -3.15
N LEU A 199 -3.85 2.66 -3.95
CA LEU A 199 -4.33 1.27 -3.88
C LEU A 199 -3.19 0.28 -4.12
N LEU A 200 -2.38 0.49 -5.16
CA LEU A 200 -1.23 -0.37 -5.46
C LEU A 200 -0.23 -0.39 -4.30
N ALA A 201 0.12 0.78 -3.74
CA ALA A 201 1.01 0.87 -2.59
C ALA A 201 0.44 0.11 -1.37
N GLY A 202 -0.86 0.26 -1.10
CA GLY A 202 -1.56 -0.48 -0.04
C GLY A 202 -1.52 -1.99 -0.25
N ILE A 203 -1.78 -2.48 -1.47
CA ILE A 203 -1.74 -3.90 -1.81
C ILE A 203 -0.31 -4.47 -1.69
N VAL A 204 0.70 -3.74 -2.16
CA VAL A 204 2.10 -4.17 -2.04
C VAL A 204 2.52 -4.23 -0.58
N LEU A 205 2.16 -3.22 0.23
CA LEU A 205 2.46 -3.22 1.65
C LEU A 205 1.82 -4.42 2.36
N ALA A 206 0.53 -4.64 2.12
CA ALA A 206 -0.21 -5.79 2.64
C ALA A 206 0.45 -7.11 2.30
N TRP A 207 0.93 -7.23 1.06
CA TRP A 207 1.62 -8.42 0.62
C TRP A 207 2.97 -8.60 1.34
N ILE A 208 3.75 -7.53 1.51
CA ILE A 208 4.99 -7.55 2.32
C ILE A 208 4.69 -7.96 3.76
N VAL A 209 3.64 -7.42 4.37
CA VAL A 209 3.21 -7.80 5.73
C VAL A 209 2.88 -9.29 5.78
N ALA A 210 2.16 -9.83 4.79
CA ALA A 210 1.88 -11.27 4.71
C ALA A 210 3.15 -12.12 4.53
N LEU A 211 4.12 -11.65 3.73
CA LEU A 211 5.41 -12.31 3.53
C LEU A 211 6.22 -12.36 4.84
N VAL A 212 6.32 -11.25 5.56
CA VAL A 212 7.07 -11.15 6.83
C VAL A 212 6.36 -11.91 7.95
N SER A 213 5.03 -11.83 8.01
CA SER A 213 4.22 -12.52 9.03
C SER A 213 4.36 -14.04 8.94
N ALA A 214 4.56 -14.60 7.75
CA ALA A 214 4.80 -16.02 7.57
C ALA A 214 6.03 -16.53 8.36
N GLY A 215 7.12 -15.75 8.35
CA GLY A 215 8.32 -16.07 9.11
C GLY A 215 8.09 -16.01 10.62
N ALA A 216 7.40 -14.97 11.09
CA ALA A 216 7.09 -14.78 12.50
C ALA A 216 6.08 -15.80 13.05
N VAL A 217 5.12 -16.24 12.24
CA VAL A 217 4.14 -17.26 12.63
C VAL A 217 4.81 -18.61 12.83
N ARG A 218 5.75 -18.99 11.97
CA ARG A 218 6.49 -20.25 12.13
C ARG A 218 7.22 -20.34 13.47
N SER A 219 7.94 -19.28 13.86
CA SER A 219 8.64 -19.25 15.15
C SER A 219 7.67 -19.24 16.32
N THR A 220 6.56 -18.52 16.22
CA THR A 220 5.54 -18.43 17.27
C THR A 220 4.83 -19.77 17.49
N LEU A 221 4.41 -20.45 16.42
CA LEU A 221 3.73 -21.74 16.50
C LEU A 221 4.65 -22.85 17.01
N LEU A 222 5.92 -22.87 16.57
CA LEU A 222 6.93 -23.80 17.10
C LEU A 222 7.13 -23.60 18.60
N ARG A 223 7.26 -22.34 19.05
CA ARG A 223 7.40 -22.02 20.47
C ARG A 223 6.18 -22.49 21.28
N LEU A 224 4.97 -22.16 20.83
CA LEU A 224 3.73 -22.57 21.49
C LEU A 224 3.56 -24.10 21.56
N GLN A 225 4.00 -24.84 20.53
CA GLN A 225 3.96 -26.30 20.54
C GLN A 225 4.94 -26.92 21.53
N VAL A 226 6.17 -26.38 21.62
CA VAL A 226 7.19 -26.83 22.56
C VAL A 226 6.81 -26.48 24.00
N GLU A 227 6.37 -25.25 24.24
CA GLU A 227 6.04 -24.74 25.58
C GLU A 227 4.76 -25.36 26.15
N ASN A 228 3.70 -25.53 25.35
CA ASN A 228 2.39 -25.94 25.88
C ASN A 228 2.06 -27.43 25.69
N MET A 229 2.67 -28.11 24.72
CA MET A 229 2.29 -29.50 24.39
C MET A 229 3.42 -30.51 24.59
N GLY A 230 4.67 -30.09 24.85
CA GLY A 230 5.81 -30.98 25.11
C GLY A 230 6.17 -31.93 23.95
N ILE A 231 5.50 -31.81 22.81
CA ILE A 231 5.68 -32.63 21.62
C ILE A 231 6.52 -31.83 20.63
N SER A 232 7.78 -32.22 20.45
CA SER A 232 8.59 -31.73 19.33
C SER A 232 8.23 -32.53 18.08
N THR A 233 7.22 -32.09 17.33
CA THR A 233 7.08 -32.60 15.96
C THR A 233 8.34 -32.24 15.18
N GLN A 234 8.97 -33.24 14.55
CA GLN A 234 10.19 -33.06 13.77
C GLN A 234 10.01 -31.91 12.76
N TYR A 235 11.09 -31.17 12.50
CA TYR A 235 11.15 -29.99 11.63
C TYR A 235 10.47 -30.13 10.25
N ARG A 236 10.22 -31.38 9.83
CA ARG A 236 9.58 -31.79 8.57
C ARG A 236 8.04 -31.82 8.62
N ASP A 237 7.44 -31.93 9.81
CA ASP A 237 5.98 -32.00 10.02
C ASP A 237 5.34 -30.62 10.28
N VAL A 238 6.15 -29.61 10.59
CA VAL A 238 5.78 -28.19 10.58
C VAL A 238 5.95 -27.67 9.15
N GLN A 239 5.25 -28.32 8.21
CA GLN A 239 5.17 -27.85 6.84
C GLN A 239 4.56 -26.46 6.84
N ILE A 240 5.20 -25.55 6.08
CA ILE A 240 4.68 -24.23 5.72
C ILE A 240 3.18 -24.39 5.49
N THR A 241 2.36 -23.88 6.42
CA THR A 241 0.92 -24.02 6.37
C THR A 241 0.50 -23.46 5.02
N SER A 242 -0.12 -24.28 4.18
CA SER A 242 -0.55 -23.93 2.83
C SER A 242 -1.36 -22.63 2.79
N GLY A 243 -1.97 -22.20 3.91
CA GLY A 243 -2.52 -20.84 4.07
C GLY A 243 -1.52 -19.71 3.82
N VAL A 244 -0.27 -19.81 4.27
CA VAL A 244 0.79 -18.83 3.95
C VAL A 244 1.02 -18.74 2.45
N LEU A 245 1.14 -19.88 1.77
CA LEU A 245 1.32 -19.92 0.31
C LEU A 245 0.09 -19.37 -0.42
N ILE A 246 -1.12 -19.69 0.06
CA ILE A 246 -2.38 -19.13 -0.47
C ILE A 246 -2.41 -17.61 -0.28
N ALA A 247 -2.00 -17.09 0.87
CA ALA A 247 -1.90 -15.65 1.12
C ALA A 247 -0.87 -14.97 0.21
N TRP A 248 0.25 -15.63 -0.07
CA TRP A 248 1.28 -15.11 -0.98
C TRP A 248 0.80 -15.08 -2.43
N VAL A 249 0.18 -16.17 -2.89
CA VAL A 249 -0.44 -16.25 -4.22
C VAL A 249 -1.57 -15.22 -4.34
N GLY A 250 -2.40 -15.09 -3.31
CA GLY A 250 -3.46 -14.09 -3.24
C GLY A 250 -2.92 -12.67 -3.35
N GLY A 251 -1.88 -12.34 -2.59
CA GLY A 251 -1.23 -11.04 -2.65
C GLY A 251 -0.59 -10.75 -4.01
N PHE A 252 0.07 -11.75 -4.63
CA PHE A 252 0.60 -11.62 -5.98
C PHE A 252 -0.49 -11.31 -7.01
N LEU A 253 -1.63 -12.02 -6.95
CA LEU A 253 -2.77 -11.79 -7.85
C LEU A 253 -3.38 -10.41 -7.62
N ALA A 254 -3.47 -9.97 -6.37
CA ALA A 254 -3.94 -8.62 -6.04
C ALA A 254 -2.99 -7.54 -6.59
N VAL A 255 -1.68 -7.72 -6.47
CA VAL A 255 -0.67 -6.81 -7.06
C VAL A 255 -0.82 -6.77 -8.57
N ALA A 256 -0.86 -7.93 -9.24
CA ALA A 256 -1.01 -8.02 -10.69
C ALA A 256 -2.31 -7.34 -11.17
N GLY A 257 -3.42 -7.57 -10.47
CA GLY A 257 -4.69 -6.91 -10.74
C GLY A 257 -4.62 -5.39 -10.55
N SER A 258 -3.97 -4.90 -9.50
CA SER A 258 -3.79 -3.47 -9.23
C SER A 258 -2.94 -2.77 -10.29
N VAL A 259 -1.86 -3.41 -10.74
CA VAL A 259 -0.99 -2.92 -11.81
C VAL A 259 -1.75 -2.84 -13.12
N ALA A 260 -2.49 -3.89 -13.48
CA ALA A 260 -3.31 -3.90 -14.69
C ALA A 260 -4.40 -2.81 -14.66
N LEU A 261 -4.99 -2.58 -13.49
CA LEU A 261 -6.02 -1.55 -13.29
C LEU A 261 -5.43 -0.13 -13.41
N TRP A 262 -4.26 0.10 -12.83
CA TRP A 262 -3.51 1.36 -12.98
C TRP A 262 -3.06 1.60 -14.42
N ALA A 263 -2.45 0.61 -15.07
CA ALA A 263 -1.95 0.71 -16.44
C ALA A 263 -3.07 1.06 -17.41
N ARG A 264 -4.21 0.38 -17.32
CA ARG A 264 -5.38 0.69 -18.13
C ARG A 264 -5.87 2.13 -17.93
N ARG A 265 -5.95 2.61 -16.68
CA ARG A 265 -6.41 3.98 -16.44
C ARG A 265 -5.43 4.99 -17.02
N ARG A 266 -4.13 4.71 -16.96
CA ARG A 266 -3.10 5.53 -17.59
C ARG A 266 -3.31 5.60 -19.10
N ASP A 267 -3.50 4.46 -19.76
CA ASP A 267 -3.67 4.40 -21.21
C ASP A 267 -4.93 5.17 -21.66
N GLU A 268 -6.05 5.00 -20.93
CA GLU A 268 -7.30 5.76 -21.19
C GLU A 268 -7.08 7.28 -21.08
N LEU A 269 -6.29 7.74 -20.12
CA LEU A 269 -5.99 9.17 -19.97
C LEU A 269 -5.08 9.70 -21.08
N GLU A 270 -4.11 8.89 -21.51
CA GLU A 270 -3.25 9.25 -22.64
C GLU A 270 -4.07 9.35 -23.93
N GLU A 271 -5.01 8.44 -24.18
CA GLU A 271 -5.92 8.49 -25.32
C GLU A 271 -6.83 9.73 -25.31
N HIS A 272 -7.48 10.03 -24.18
CA HIS A 272 -8.31 11.23 -24.05
C HIS A 272 -7.51 12.53 -24.25
N THR A 273 -6.28 12.57 -23.74
CA THR A 273 -5.40 13.73 -23.93
C THR A 273 -5.01 13.92 -25.40
N ARG A 274 -4.77 12.82 -26.14
CA ARG A 274 -4.48 12.86 -27.59
C ARG A 274 -5.69 13.36 -28.39
N ALA A 275 -6.87 12.84 -28.10
CA ALA A 275 -8.11 13.26 -28.77
C ALA A 275 -8.41 14.75 -28.52
N GLY A 276 -8.24 15.23 -27.28
CA GLY A 276 -8.42 16.64 -26.94
C GLY A 276 -7.44 17.56 -27.67
N ARG A 277 -6.18 17.14 -27.84
CA ARG A 277 -5.20 17.89 -28.64
C ARG A 277 -5.57 17.96 -30.12
N GLN A 278 -6.10 16.87 -30.68
CA GLN A 278 -6.55 16.85 -32.07
C GLN A 278 -7.74 17.79 -32.30
N MET A 279 -8.69 17.85 -31.35
CA MET A 279 -9.80 18.80 -31.41
C MET A 279 -9.33 20.25 -31.29
N ALA A 280 -8.44 20.55 -30.34
CA ALA A 280 -7.90 21.90 -30.18
C ALA A 280 -7.11 22.38 -31.42
N VAL A 281 -6.34 21.49 -32.05
CA VAL A 281 -5.67 21.80 -33.32
C VAL A 281 -6.69 22.04 -34.43
N ALA A 282 -7.76 21.23 -34.51
CA ALA A 282 -8.82 21.43 -35.49
C ALA A 282 -9.58 22.74 -35.29
N GLU A 283 -9.83 23.16 -34.04
CA GLU A 283 -10.45 24.46 -33.71
C GLU A 283 -9.55 25.64 -34.13
N ILE A 284 -8.24 25.55 -33.88
CA ILE A 284 -7.28 26.58 -34.31
C ILE A 284 -7.23 26.65 -35.84
N SER A 285 -7.13 25.51 -36.52
CA SER A 285 -7.14 25.47 -37.98
C SER A 285 -8.46 25.99 -38.59
N ALA A 286 -9.60 25.73 -37.95
CA ALA A 286 -10.89 26.27 -38.39
C ALA A 286 -10.95 27.80 -38.23
N ALA A 287 -10.49 28.33 -37.10
CA ALA A 287 -10.43 29.78 -36.85
C ALA A 287 -9.45 30.49 -37.81
N GLU A 288 -8.32 29.87 -38.16
CA GLU A 288 -7.38 30.40 -39.15
C GLU A 288 -7.98 30.42 -40.57
N MET A 289 -8.80 29.41 -40.94
CA MET A 289 -9.48 29.40 -42.23
C MET A 289 -10.60 30.44 -42.32
N GLU A 290 -11.35 30.69 -41.24
CA GLU A 290 -12.35 31.77 -41.20
C GLU A 290 -11.72 33.16 -41.29
N ALA A 291 -10.53 33.37 -40.71
CA ALA A 291 -9.81 34.63 -40.80
C ALA A 291 -9.14 34.88 -42.17
N ALA A 292 -9.03 33.85 -43.01
CA ALA A 292 -8.43 33.91 -44.34
C ALA A 292 -9.45 34.17 -45.47
N VAL A 293 -10.74 34.21 -45.15
CA VAL A 293 -11.87 34.53 -46.06
C VAL A 293 -12.30 35.98 -45.87
#